data_AF-A0A1T5LDB1-F1
#
_entry.id   AF-A0A1T5LDB1-F1
#
_cell.length_a   1.000
_cell.length_b   1.000
_cell.length_c   1.000
_cell.angle_alpha   90.00
_cell.angle_beta   90.00
_cell.angle_gamma   90.00
#
_symmetry.space_group_name_H-M   'P 1'
#
loop_
_entity.id
_entity.type
_entity.pdbx_description
1 polymer ?
#
loop_
_entity_poly.entity_id
_entity_poly.type
_entity_poly.pdbx_seq_one_letter_code
_entity_poly.pdbx_strand_id
1 'polypeptide(L)'
;MKKHLYILSLATAFATLLSCADNSLEETPNDGNFPFQLLLDAEEGADLADAEDYSVEIKFADYLPDATLPKNAITLGYTLSDLEDDMIGNVTIDKIVYEVEMDDCIYERELNFTKDTDGLSGTITLSPDTDLNTVPPSFEVVFTLPGGDETKGSFKFEITNLTSNGNVVLGSPRVFEYEVLDNDVAGEWEFEITSEEDLESFKSIFGHVNADLGKLTLEDITGKVKAEFEFEEMKFEIELLEEEEITSCENGETETEVENKVIEIEADYNAEDGEIELEGSHVIVNDDGIEEKELDFIVEGEYEIHEDDETVTFTFTKVVDEDNFKDGEELYSSKDGVTITFKKD
;
A
#
# COMPACT_ATOMS: atom_id res chain seq x y z
N MET A 1 62.24 -71.34 -13.66
CA MET A 1 61.06 -71.86 -12.93
C MET A 1 60.11 -70.70 -12.67
N LYS A 2 58.81 -70.87 -13.00
CA LYS A 2 57.60 -70.16 -12.51
C LYS A 2 57.56 -68.61 -12.65
N LYS A 3 56.76 -68.03 -13.56
CA LYS A 3 55.30 -67.70 -13.53
C LYS A 3 54.85 -66.78 -12.38
N HIS A 4 54.18 -65.68 -12.78
CA HIS A 4 53.29 -64.74 -12.04
C HIS A 4 54.03 -63.67 -11.20
N LEU A 5 53.83 -62.36 -11.36
CA LEU A 5 52.64 -61.46 -11.42
C LEU A 5 53.10 -60.22 -12.26
N TYR A 6 52.48 -59.70 -13.32
CA TYR A 6 51.17 -59.09 -13.52
C TYR A 6 50.68 -58.14 -12.42
N ILE A 7 50.33 -56.92 -12.86
CA ILE A 7 49.49 -55.91 -12.20
C ILE A 7 50.22 -55.04 -11.16
N LEU A 8 50.94 -54.00 -11.61
CA LEU A 8 51.12 -52.79 -10.78
C LEU A 8 51.67 -51.59 -11.58
N SER A 9 51.01 -51.16 -12.64
CA SER A 9 51.43 -49.91 -13.32
C SER A 9 50.33 -49.17 -14.09
N LEU A 10 49.06 -49.45 -13.82
CA LEU A 10 47.92 -48.75 -14.44
C LEU A 10 46.86 -48.30 -13.43
N ALA A 11 47.29 -47.98 -12.20
CA ALA A 11 46.41 -47.51 -11.12
C ALA A 11 46.92 -46.22 -10.46
N THR A 12 47.75 -45.44 -11.16
CA THR A 12 48.39 -44.23 -10.59
C THR A 12 48.15 -42.97 -11.42
N ALA A 13 47.20 -43.00 -12.37
CA ALA A 13 46.82 -41.84 -13.18
C ALA A 13 45.30 -41.57 -13.19
N PHE A 14 44.55 -42.20 -12.29
CA PHE A 14 43.10 -41.98 -12.12
C PHE A 14 42.72 -41.61 -10.67
N ALA A 15 43.70 -41.23 -9.85
CA ALA A 15 43.51 -40.88 -8.44
C ALA A 15 43.85 -39.41 -8.13
N THR A 16 43.92 -38.55 -9.16
CA THR A 16 44.17 -37.10 -9.00
C THR A 16 43.12 -36.22 -9.67
N LEU A 17 42.00 -36.79 -10.14
CA LEU A 17 40.83 -36.04 -10.63
C LEU A 17 39.65 -36.05 -9.65
N LEU A 18 39.84 -36.60 -8.44
CA LEU A 18 38.91 -36.49 -7.31
C LEU A 18 39.54 -35.66 -6.19
N SER A 19 40.37 -34.66 -6.55
CA SER A 19 40.58 -33.52 -5.67
C SER A 19 39.30 -32.73 -5.71
N CYS A 20 38.50 -32.91 -4.66
CA CYS A 20 37.23 -32.25 -4.40
C CYS A 20 37.23 -30.81 -4.92
N ALA A 21 36.42 -30.54 -5.93
CA ALA A 21 35.62 -29.33 -5.83
C ALA A 21 34.75 -29.57 -4.61
N ASP A 22 35.12 -28.95 -3.50
CA ASP A 22 34.23 -28.82 -2.36
C ASP A 22 33.08 -27.94 -2.82
N ASN A 23 32.08 -28.60 -3.40
CA ASN A 23 30.81 -27.97 -3.77
C ASN A 23 29.87 -27.91 -2.56
N SER A 24 30.35 -28.17 -1.33
CA SER A 24 29.61 -27.81 -0.12
C SER A 24 29.96 -26.38 0.29
N LEU A 25 29.52 -25.43 -0.53
CA LEU A 25 29.13 -24.12 0.00
C LEU A 25 27.73 -24.26 0.60
N GLU A 26 27.59 -25.16 1.58
CA GLU A 26 26.63 -24.98 2.67
C GLU A 26 27.36 -24.19 3.75
N GLU A 27 27.76 -22.97 3.42
CA GLU A 27 27.94 -21.96 4.44
C GLU A 27 26.52 -21.58 4.86
N THR A 28 26.02 -22.18 5.94
CA THR A 28 24.93 -21.53 6.67
C THR A 28 25.48 -20.18 7.10
N PRO A 29 24.91 -19.06 6.61
CA PRO A 29 25.32 -17.75 7.10
C PRO A 29 25.23 -17.81 8.63
N ASN A 30 26.23 -17.26 9.31
CA ASN A 30 26.15 -17.16 10.76
C ASN A 30 25.16 -16.04 11.09
N ASP A 31 23.86 -16.35 11.01
CA ASP A 31 22.75 -15.43 11.20
C ASP A 31 22.85 -14.67 12.52
N GLY A 32 23.48 -15.28 13.55
CA GLY A 32 23.72 -14.66 14.84
C GLY A 32 24.68 -13.45 14.84
N ASN A 33 25.37 -13.17 13.73
CA ASN A 33 26.27 -12.03 13.60
C ASN A 33 25.71 -10.88 12.76
N PHE A 34 24.63 -11.09 12.01
CA PHE A 34 24.03 -10.02 11.21
C PHE A 34 23.10 -9.20 12.11
N PRO A 35 23.29 -7.87 12.20
CA PRO A 35 22.38 -7.05 12.97
C PRO A 35 21.03 -6.97 12.25
N PHE A 36 19.94 -7.06 12.99
CA PHE A 36 18.63 -6.71 12.44
C PHE A 36 18.64 -5.23 12.04
N GLN A 37 18.11 -4.94 10.85
CA GLN A 37 18.01 -3.58 10.34
C GLN A 37 16.60 -3.05 10.58
N LEU A 38 16.51 -1.95 11.32
CA LEU A 38 15.26 -1.21 11.47
C LEU A 38 15.25 -0.03 10.50
N LEU A 39 14.23 0.05 9.64
CA LEU A 39 14.07 1.12 8.67
C LEU A 39 12.62 1.61 8.67
N LEU A 40 12.42 2.82 8.14
CA LEU A 40 11.09 3.29 7.78
C LEU A 40 10.66 2.58 6.50
N ASP A 41 9.39 2.22 6.42
CA ASP A 41 8.77 2.09 5.11
C ASP A 41 8.55 3.50 4.59
N ALA A 42 9.47 3.98 3.76
CA ALA A 42 9.58 5.40 3.41
C ALA A 42 9.31 5.63 1.92
N GLU A 43 8.23 5.05 1.45
CA GLU A 43 7.57 5.62 0.28
C GLU A 43 7.08 7.02 0.69
N GLU A 44 7.22 7.99 -0.21
CA GLU A 44 6.77 9.36 0.06
C GLU A 44 5.26 9.28 0.35
N GLY A 45 4.82 9.92 1.42
CA GLY A 45 3.43 9.91 1.80
C GLY A 45 2.78 11.21 1.41
N ALA A 46 1.51 11.16 1.07
CA ALA A 46 0.71 12.35 0.92
C ALA A 46 -0.75 12.01 1.22
N ASP A 47 -1.50 13.05 1.55
CA ASP A 47 -2.92 12.94 1.83
C ASP A 47 -3.63 14.22 1.42
N LEU A 48 -4.95 14.18 1.46
CA LEU A 48 -5.82 15.29 1.24
C LEU A 48 -5.74 16.33 2.36
N ALA A 49 -6.19 17.54 2.04
CA ALA A 49 -6.14 18.66 2.99
C ALA A 49 -6.97 18.40 4.26
N ASP A 50 -8.03 17.61 4.17
CA ASP A 50 -8.93 17.25 5.27
C ASP A 50 -8.43 16.14 6.18
N ALA A 51 -7.35 15.44 5.82
CA ALA A 51 -6.74 14.41 6.66
C ALA A 51 -6.38 14.94 8.07
N GLU A 52 -6.91 14.27 9.09
CA GLU A 52 -6.66 14.62 10.50
C GLU A 52 -5.54 13.78 11.12
N ASP A 53 -5.22 12.63 10.54
CA ASP A 53 -4.11 11.77 10.92
C ASP A 53 -3.41 11.12 9.72
N TYR A 54 -2.22 10.59 9.96
CA TYR A 54 -1.45 9.81 8.97
C TYR A 54 -0.50 8.88 9.74
N SER A 55 -0.28 7.65 9.26
CA SER A 55 0.63 6.70 9.90
C SER A 55 1.82 6.34 9.01
N VAL A 56 2.99 6.15 9.63
CA VAL A 56 4.18 5.63 8.93
C VAL A 56 4.70 4.37 9.61
N GLU A 57 4.90 3.31 8.84
CA GLU A 57 5.41 2.04 9.34
C GLU A 57 6.94 2.09 9.55
N ILE A 58 7.40 1.54 10.67
CA ILE A 58 8.79 1.20 10.92
C ILE A 58 8.89 -0.30 11.14
N LYS A 59 9.75 -0.98 10.36
CA LYS A 59 9.88 -2.44 10.40
C LYS A 59 11.32 -2.94 10.42
N PHE A 60 11.47 -4.17 10.88
CA PHE A 60 12.71 -4.93 10.71
C PHE A 60 12.78 -5.52 9.30
N ALA A 61 13.57 -4.90 8.42
CA ALA A 61 13.68 -5.28 7.01
C ALA A 61 14.06 -6.74 6.77
N ASP A 62 14.90 -7.28 7.66
CA ASP A 62 15.44 -8.64 7.58
C ASP A 62 14.68 -9.62 8.50
N TYR A 63 13.49 -9.25 8.99
CA TYR A 63 12.71 -10.13 9.84
C TYR A 63 12.10 -11.27 9.01
N LEU A 64 12.34 -12.49 9.48
CA LEU A 64 11.66 -13.69 9.00
C LEU A 64 10.81 -14.24 10.14
N PRO A 65 9.64 -14.85 9.88
CA PRO A 65 8.74 -15.35 10.92
C PRO A 65 9.37 -16.34 11.92
N ASP A 66 10.47 -17.00 11.54
CA ASP A 66 11.22 -17.92 12.38
C ASP A 66 12.44 -17.28 13.10
N ALA A 67 12.75 -16.02 12.79
CA ALA A 67 13.82 -15.26 13.43
C ALA A 67 13.41 -14.79 14.82
N THR A 68 14.31 -14.91 15.80
CA THR A 68 14.05 -14.39 17.15
C THR A 68 14.52 -12.95 17.27
N LEU A 69 13.56 -12.02 17.32
CA LEU A 69 13.84 -10.60 17.56
C LEU A 69 14.43 -10.35 18.96
N PRO A 70 15.08 -9.19 19.17
CA PRO A 70 15.66 -8.83 20.46
C PRO A 70 14.65 -8.88 21.62
N LYS A 71 15.11 -9.40 22.77
CA LYS A 71 14.32 -9.44 24.03
C LYS A 71 14.60 -8.29 24.98
N ASN A 72 15.45 -7.36 24.56
CA ASN A 72 15.75 -6.16 25.33
C ASN A 72 15.09 -4.99 24.63
N ALA A 73 14.68 -3.99 25.41
CA ALA A 73 14.12 -2.78 24.84
C ALA A 73 15.10 -2.09 23.88
N ILE A 74 14.55 -1.48 22.84
CA ILE A 74 15.26 -0.66 21.86
C ILE A 74 14.72 0.76 22.00
N THR A 75 15.60 1.75 22.03
CA THR A 75 15.21 3.16 22.03
C THR A 75 15.67 3.80 20.75
N LEU A 76 14.74 4.43 20.05
CA LEU A 76 14.97 5.20 18.84
C LEU A 76 14.83 6.68 19.17
N GLY A 77 15.69 7.51 18.59
CA GLY A 77 15.48 8.95 18.56
C GLY A 77 14.75 9.33 17.27
N TYR A 78 13.83 10.27 17.33
CA TYR A 78 13.14 10.79 16.15
C TYR A 78 13.20 12.31 16.08
N THR A 79 13.00 12.85 14.88
CA THR A 79 12.84 14.28 14.62
C THR A 79 11.76 14.54 13.57
N LEU A 80 10.93 15.55 13.81
CA LEU A 80 10.07 16.22 12.85
C LEU A 80 10.79 17.49 12.40
N SER A 81 10.94 17.67 11.09
CA SER A 81 11.63 18.82 10.50
C SER A 81 10.96 19.23 9.20
N ASP A 82 11.48 20.29 8.58
CA ASP A 82 11.03 20.79 7.28
C ASP A 82 9.50 20.99 7.21
N LEU A 83 8.91 21.47 8.32
CA LEU A 83 7.48 21.79 8.37
C LEU A 83 7.21 23.05 7.55
N GLU A 84 6.29 22.96 6.60
CA GLU A 84 5.85 24.06 5.73
C GLU A 84 4.38 24.42 5.96
N ASP A 85 4.02 25.66 5.66
CA ASP A 85 2.65 26.20 5.73
C ASP A 85 1.85 25.81 6.99
N ASP A 86 0.73 25.12 6.85
CA ASP A 86 -0.19 24.79 7.95
C ASP A 86 0.36 23.68 8.84
N MET A 87 1.41 22.97 8.42
CA MET A 87 2.07 21.95 9.25
C MET A 87 2.83 22.58 10.42
N ILE A 88 3.24 23.85 10.31
CA ILE A 88 4.07 24.53 11.31
C ILE A 88 3.33 24.65 12.64
N GLY A 89 3.72 23.78 13.59
CA GLY A 89 3.21 23.78 14.95
C GLY A 89 1.88 23.03 15.12
N ASN A 90 1.35 22.41 14.06
CA ASN A 90 0.14 21.59 14.10
C ASN A 90 0.43 20.09 13.99
N VAL A 91 1.54 19.68 13.35
CA VAL A 91 1.93 18.26 13.28
C VAL A 91 2.52 17.79 14.61
N THR A 92 1.97 16.72 15.18
CA THR A 92 2.58 16.02 16.32
C THR A 92 2.33 14.52 16.28
N ILE A 93 3.21 13.70 16.86
CA ILE A 93 2.93 12.26 17.04
C ILE A 93 1.82 12.09 18.08
N ASP A 94 0.68 11.50 17.72
CA ASP A 94 -0.41 11.20 18.65
C ASP A 94 -0.09 9.94 19.46
N LYS A 95 0.03 8.81 18.76
CA LYS A 95 0.29 7.49 19.31
C LYS A 95 1.32 6.74 18.46
N ILE A 96 1.85 5.68 19.04
CA ILE A 96 2.72 4.74 18.34
C ILE A 96 2.19 3.36 18.64
N VAL A 97 1.79 2.63 17.62
CA VAL A 97 1.03 1.39 17.77
C VAL A 97 1.72 0.24 17.06
N TYR A 98 1.43 -0.97 17.48
CA TYR A 98 1.86 -2.18 16.80
C TYR A 98 0.82 -3.26 16.98
N GLU A 99 0.80 -4.19 16.05
CA GLU A 99 -0.14 -5.28 16.04
C GLU A 99 0.47 -6.57 16.61
N VAL A 100 -0.36 -7.33 17.31
CA VAL A 100 -0.03 -8.67 17.80
C VAL A 100 -1.14 -9.62 17.42
N GLU A 101 -0.80 -10.65 16.65
CA GLU A 101 -1.72 -11.74 16.32
C GLU A 101 -1.76 -12.77 17.46
N MET A 102 -2.96 -13.05 17.98
CA MET A 102 -3.22 -14.09 18.98
C MET A 102 -4.53 -14.81 18.65
N ASP A 103 -4.51 -16.14 18.60
CA ASP A 103 -5.70 -16.97 18.35
C ASP A 103 -6.51 -16.53 17.10
N ASP A 104 -5.82 -16.30 15.98
CA ASP A 104 -6.37 -15.82 14.70
C ASP A 104 -7.00 -14.40 14.77
N CYS A 105 -6.70 -13.62 15.82
CA CYS A 105 -7.15 -12.23 15.99
C CYS A 105 -5.96 -11.27 16.07
N ILE A 106 -6.12 -10.06 15.50
CA ILE A 106 -5.13 -8.99 15.56
C ILE A 106 -5.49 -8.04 16.73
N TYR A 107 -4.49 -7.65 17.50
CA TYR A 107 -4.63 -6.74 18.63
C TYR A 107 -3.67 -5.56 18.50
N GLU A 108 -4.20 -4.34 18.50
CA GLU A 108 -3.40 -3.11 18.57
C GLU A 108 -2.87 -2.89 20.00
N ARG A 109 -1.59 -2.53 20.12
CA ARG A 109 -0.94 -2.17 21.37
C ARG A 109 -0.12 -0.91 21.20
N GLU A 110 -0.07 -0.08 22.24
CA GLU A 110 0.70 1.16 22.22
C GLU A 110 2.15 0.98 22.73
N LEU A 111 3.09 1.65 22.07
CA LEU A 111 4.46 1.84 22.53
C LEU A 111 4.60 3.15 23.31
N ASN A 112 5.54 3.15 24.25
CA ASN A 112 5.87 4.36 24.98
C ASN A 112 6.78 5.26 24.14
N PHE A 113 6.47 6.55 24.12
CA PHE A 113 7.35 7.56 23.54
C PHE A 113 7.43 8.82 24.40
N THR A 114 8.42 9.66 24.12
CA THR A 114 8.60 10.95 24.77
C THR A 114 8.72 12.04 23.72
N LYS A 115 8.24 13.24 24.06
CA LYS A 115 8.40 14.47 23.26
C LYS A 115 9.35 15.41 24.01
N ASP A 116 10.29 16.00 23.30
CA ASP A 116 11.11 17.10 23.80
C ASP A 116 10.28 18.38 23.94
N THR A 117 10.88 19.45 24.46
CA THR A 117 10.14 20.67 24.84
C THR A 117 9.53 21.41 23.65
N ASP A 118 10.12 21.27 22.46
CA ASP A 118 9.60 21.83 21.21
C ASP A 118 8.55 20.93 20.54
N GLY A 119 8.37 19.69 21.01
CA GLY A 119 7.48 18.69 20.40
C GLY A 119 7.99 18.10 19.09
N LEU A 120 9.15 18.56 18.59
CA LEU A 120 9.68 18.19 17.28
C LEU A 120 10.73 17.09 17.35
N SER A 121 11.20 16.72 18.53
CA SER A 121 12.07 15.55 18.71
C SER A 121 11.66 14.74 19.91
N GLY A 122 12.21 13.54 20.02
CA GLY A 122 11.93 12.70 21.16
C GLY A 122 12.49 11.31 21.02
N THR A 123 11.91 10.37 21.77
CA THR A 123 12.33 8.97 21.74
C THR A 123 11.16 8.00 21.70
N ILE A 124 11.27 6.96 20.88
CA ILE A 124 10.36 5.82 20.83
C ILE A 124 11.02 4.66 21.58
N THR A 125 10.29 3.95 22.45
CA THR A 125 10.82 2.79 23.17
C THR A 125 10.05 1.53 22.81
N LEU A 126 10.67 0.69 21.98
CA LEU A 126 10.18 -0.65 21.68
C LEU A 126 10.49 -1.53 22.89
N SER A 127 9.46 -1.91 23.64
CA SER A 127 9.59 -2.83 24.76
C SER A 127 9.22 -4.24 24.31
N PRO A 128 9.84 -5.28 24.88
CA PRO A 128 9.41 -6.65 24.61
C PRO A 128 7.96 -6.83 25.02
N ASP A 129 7.16 -7.34 24.11
CA ASP A 129 5.78 -7.67 24.36
C ASP A 129 5.68 -8.99 25.15
N THR A 130 4.66 -9.13 25.99
CA THR A 130 4.49 -10.32 26.83
C THR A 130 4.14 -11.57 26.05
N ASP A 131 3.39 -11.42 24.96
CA ASP A 131 2.88 -12.51 24.15
C ASP A 131 3.88 -12.85 23.03
N LEU A 132 4.52 -11.85 22.43
CA LEU A 132 5.64 -12.05 21.49
C LEU A 132 6.94 -12.50 22.18
N ASN A 133 7.11 -12.20 23.48
CA ASN A 133 8.34 -12.44 24.27
C ASN A 133 9.62 -11.85 23.63
N THR A 134 9.44 -10.87 22.75
CA THR A 134 10.42 -10.12 21.96
C THR A 134 9.85 -8.73 21.67
N VAL A 135 10.64 -7.79 21.16
CA VAL A 135 10.12 -6.53 20.60
C VAL A 135 9.23 -6.81 19.38
N PRO A 136 8.25 -5.95 19.05
CA PRO A 136 7.41 -6.16 17.88
C PRO A 136 8.20 -6.09 16.55
N PRO A 137 7.76 -6.82 15.51
CA PRO A 137 8.45 -6.87 14.20
C PRO A 137 8.30 -5.59 13.37
N SER A 138 7.19 -4.90 13.54
CA SER A 138 6.92 -3.57 13.00
C SER A 138 6.05 -2.78 13.97
N PHE A 139 5.93 -1.48 13.74
CA PHE A 139 5.07 -0.56 14.48
C PHE A 139 4.83 0.69 13.64
N GLU A 140 3.73 1.38 13.89
CA GLU A 140 3.33 2.59 13.19
C GLU A 140 3.45 3.80 14.09
N VAL A 141 3.92 4.91 13.52
CA VAL A 141 3.92 6.22 14.16
C VAL A 141 2.75 7.00 13.58
N VAL A 142 1.74 7.28 14.40
CA VAL A 142 0.54 8.02 13.99
C VAL A 142 0.74 9.50 14.30
N PHE A 143 0.64 10.34 13.28
CA PHE A 143 0.70 11.79 13.39
C PHE A 143 -0.72 12.36 13.45
N THR A 144 -0.93 13.38 14.27
CA THR A 144 -2.06 14.30 14.11
C THR A 144 -1.65 15.38 13.12
N LEU A 145 -2.50 15.61 12.14
CA LEU A 145 -2.38 16.65 11.13
C LEU A 145 -3.33 17.82 11.46
N PRO A 146 -3.08 19.03 10.92
CA PRO A 146 -3.97 20.18 11.11
C PRO A 146 -5.42 19.93 10.67
N GLY A 147 -5.61 19.23 9.55
CA GLY A 147 -6.91 18.93 8.93
C GLY A 147 -7.68 20.17 8.44
N GLY A 148 -8.41 20.00 7.34
CA GLY A 148 -9.42 20.90 6.80
C GLY A 148 -9.25 21.24 5.32
N ASP A 149 -10.34 21.62 4.67
CA ASP A 149 -10.49 21.77 3.20
C ASP A 149 -9.45 22.65 2.47
N GLU A 150 -8.72 23.51 3.19
CA GLU A 150 -7.71 24.42 2.62
C GLU A 150 -6.29 24.20 3.19
N THR A 151 -6.08 23.14 3.98
CA THR A 151 -4.76 22.81 4.54
C THR A 151 -3.74 22.65 3.43
N LYS A 152 -2.55 23.22 3.63
CA LYS A 152 -1.39 22.99 2.76
C LYS A 152 -0.13 22.76 3.58
N GLY A 153 0.86 22.18 2.92
CA GLY A 153 2.23 22.11 3.42
C GLY A 153 2.75 20.68 3.49
N SER A 154 3.95 20.55 4.03
CA SER A 154 4.69 19.31 4.09
C SER A 154 5.43 19.19 5.42
N PHE A 155 5.88 17.98 5.75
CA PHE A 155 6.83 17.77 6.84
C PHE A 155 7.72 16.56 6.57
N LYS A 156 8.81 16.46 7.32
CA LYS A 156 9.73 15.33 7.29
C LYS A 156 9.81 14.66 8.65
N PHE A 157 9.72 13.34 8.66
CA PHE A 157 9.98 12.51 9.83
C PHE A 157 11.28 11.72 9.66
N GLU A 158 12.20 11.79 10.62
CA GLU A 158 13.47 11.06 10.58
C GLU A 158 13.74 10.26 11.86
N ILE A 159 14.17 9.01 11.69
CA ILE A 159 14.77 8.22 12.77
C ILE A 159 16.28 8.46 12.82
N THR A 160 16.73 9.08 13.90
CA THR A 160 18.10 9.63 13.99
C THR A 160 19.07 8.76 14.78
N ASN A 161 18.63 8.22 15.92
CA ASN A 161 19.49 7.52 16.88
C ASN A 161 18.92 6.15 17.24
N LEU A 162 19.79 5.19 17.56
CA LEU A 162 19.41 3.88 18.07
C LEU A 162 20.27 3.48 19.26
N THR A 163 19.61 3.07 20.34
CA THR A 163 20.24 2.48 21.53
C THR A 163 19.62 1.12 21.79
N SER A 164 20.44 0.06 21.81
CA SER A 164 20.00 -1.30 22.09
C SER A 164 21.12 -2.10 22.76
N ASN A 165 20.73 -3.09 23.57
CA ASN A 165 21.63 -4.14 24.05
C ASN A 165 21.61 -5.40 23.15
N GLY A 166 20.82 -5.38 22.08
CA GLY A 166 20.79 -6.40 21.03
C GLY A 166 21.64 -6.04 19.81
N ASN A 167 21.74 -6.98 18.85
CA ASN A 167 22.42 -6.76 17.58
C ASN A 167 21.46 -6.09 16.58
N VAL A 168 21.27 -4.78 16.71
CA VAL A 168 20.35 -3.99 15.87
C VAL A 168 21.04 -2.73 15.35
N VAL A 169 20.77 -2.38 14.10
CA VAL A 169 21.24 -1.14 13.47
C VAL A 169 20.07 -0.41 12.80
N LEU A 170 20.22 0.88 12.57
CA LEU A 170 19.30 1.61 11.69
C LEU A 170 19.67 1.29 10.23
N GLY A 171 18.72 0.74 9.49
CA GLY A 171 18.78 0.53 8.04
C GLY A 171 18.56 1.83 7.26
N SER A 172 18.31 1.73 5.96
CA SER A 172 17.89 2.83 5.10
C SER A 172 16.70 2.33 4.29
N PRO A 173 15.64 3.13 4.10
CA PRO A 173 15.51 4.55 4.44
C PRO A 173 15.25 4.83 5.93
N ARG A 174 15.49 6.10 6.34
CA ARG A 174 15.30 6.59 7.73
C ARG A 174 14.56 7.92 7.79
N VAL A 175 14.21 8.43 6.63
CA VAL A 175 13.53 9.68 6.41
C VAL A 175 12.26 9.33 5.66
N PHE A 176 11.15 9.85 6.12
CA PHE A 176 9.86 9.87 5.45
C PHE A 176 9.48 11.34 5.21
N GLU A 177 8.92 11.62 4.05
CA GLU A 177 8.48 12.96 3.64
C GLU A 177 6.98 12.88 3.38
N TYR A 178 6.24 13.84 3.93
CA TYR A 178 4.80 13.98 3.79
C TYR A 178 4.47 15.30 3.11
N GLU A 179 3.56 15.29 2.14
CA GLU A 179 3.04 16.49 1.47
C GLU A 179 1.50 16.46 1.42
N VAL A 180 0.85 17.61 1.62
CA VAL A 180 -0.58 17.73 1.33
C VAL A 180 -0.77 17.97 -0.15
N LEU A 181 -1.64 17.18 -0.76
CA LEU A 181 -1.92 17.27 -2.18
C LEU A 181 -2.62 18.59 -2.51
N ASP A 182 -1.98 19.37 -3.39
CA ASP A 182 -2.61 20.46 -4.13
C ASP A 182 -3.11 19.92 -5.47
N ASN A 183 -3.91 18.84 -5.44
CA ASN A 183 -4.51 18.28 -6.64
C ASN A 183 -5.93 18.81 -6.80
N ASP A 184 -6.22 19.37 -7.97
CA ASP A 184 -7.48 20.02 -8.27
C ASP A 184 -8.67 19.04 -8.10
N VAL A 185 -8.48 17.74 -8.39
CA VAL A 185 -9.54 16.72 -8.30
C VAL A 185 -9.55 15.92 -7.00
N ALA A 186 -8.63 16.20 -6.08
CA ALA A 186 -8.45 15.43 -4.86
C ALA A 186 -9.71 15.44 -3.97
N GLY A 187 -10.00 14.32 -3.31
CA GLY A 187 -11.15 14.17 -2.42
C GLY A 187 -12.10 13.04 -2.77
N GLU A 188 -13.12 12.92 -1.93
CA GLU A 188 -14.25 12.01 -2.14
C GLU A 188 -15.35 12.71 -2.97
N TRP A 189 -15.83 11.99 -3.99
CA TRP A 189 -16.90 12.44 -4.86
C TRP A 189 -17.93 11.32 -5.09
N GLU A 190 -19.20 11.68 -5.16
CA GLU A 190 -20.30 10.76 -5.39
C GLU A 190 -20.99 11.03 -6.73
N PHE A 191 -21.22 9.96 -7.50
CA PHE A 191 -22.12 9.95 -8.65
C PHE A 191 -23.37 9.14 -8.33
N GLU A 192 -24.53 9.81 -8.29
CA GLU A 192 -25.83 9.16 -8.12
C GLU A 192 -26.34 8.59 -9.46
N ILE A 193 -26.44 7.27 -9.54
CA ILE A 193 -27.05 6.55 -10.66
C ILE A 193 -28.55 6.44 -10.42
N THR A 194 -29.33 7.31 -11.08
CA THR A 194 -30.79 7.36 -10.91
C THR A 194 -31.57 6.76 -12.09
N SER A 195 -30.87 6.44 -13.18
CA SER A 195 -31.45 5.93 -14.41
C SER A 195 -30.55 4.92 -15.12
N GLU A 196 -31.13 4.14 -16.03
CA GLU A 196 -30.38 3.23 -16.89
C GLU A 196 -29.38 3.98 -17.79
N GLU A 197 -29.68 5.23 -18.17
CA GLU A 197 -28.79 6.05 -18.98
C GLU A 197 -27.52 6.43 -18.20
N ASP A 198 -27.66 6.73 -16.91
CA ASP A 198 -26.54 7.03 -16.01
C ASP A 198 -25.62 5.80 -15.88
N LEU A 199 -26.21 4.63 -15.62
CA LEU A 199 -25.47 3.37 -15.47
C LEU A 199 -24.77 2.97 -16.77
N GLU A 200 -25.46 3.05 -17.91
CA GLU A 200 -24.87 2.69 -19.21
C GLU A 200 -23.78 3.68 -19.62
N SER A 201 -23.88 4.96 -19.22
CA SER A 201 -22.80 5.93 -19.43
C SER A 201 -21.56 5.51 -18.64
N PHE A 202 -21.68 5.23 -17.35
CA PHE A 202 -20.55 4.75 -16.53
C PHE A 202 -19.94 3.44 -17.07
N LYS A 203 -20.79 2.45 -17.38
CA LYS A 203 -20.36 1.16 -17.95
C LYS A 203 -19.69 1.27 -19.31
N SER A 204 -20.02 2.28 -20.12
CA SER A 204 -19.41 2.45 -21.44
C SER A 204 -17.92 2.80 -21.39
N ILE A 205 -17.40 3.19 -20.22
CA ILE A 205 -15.98 3.36 -19.94
C ILE A 205 -15.49 2.19 -19.10
N PHE A 206 -16.02 2.06 -17.88
CA PHE A 206 -15.47 1.17 -16.86
C PHE A 206 -15.93 -0.29 -16.98
N GLY A 207 -17.01 -0.57 -17.70
CA GLY A 207 -17.42 -1.93 -18.02
C GLY A 207 -16.48 -2.66 -19.00
N HIS A 208 -15.58 -1.92 -19.64
CA HIS A 208 -14.47 -2.49 -20.42
C HIS A 208 -13.28 -2.90 -19.55
N VAL A 209 -13.11 -2.23 -18.41
CA VAL A 209 -12.06 -2.49 -17.42
C VAL A 209 -12.47 -3.65 -16.51
N ASN A 210 -13.68 -3.58 -15.96
CA ASN A 210 -14.23 -4.60 -15.08
C ASN A 210 -15.44 -5.30 -15.74
N ALA A 211 -15.28 -6.59 -16.04
CA ALA A 211 -16.29 -7.36 -16.78
C ALA A 211 -17.57 -7.61 -15.97
N ASP A 212 -17.49 -7.62 -14.64
CA ASP A 212 -18.65 -7.81 -13.77
C ASP A 212 -19.47 -6.54 -13.68
N LEU A 213 -18.82 -5.37 -13.58
CA LEU A 213 -19.45 -4.07 -13.75
C LEU A 213 -20.20 -3.99 -15.10
N GLY A 214 -19.59 -4.47 -16.18
CA GLY A 214 -20.21 -4.51 -17.51
C GLY A 214 -21.51 -5.31 -17.60
N LYS A 215 -21.76 -6.24 -16.67
CA LYS A 215 -22.97 -7.09 -16.62
C LYS A 215 -24.07 -6.53 -15.72
N LEU A 216 -23.76 -5.56 -14.85
CA LEU A 216 -24.71 -5.02 -13.89
C LEU A 216 -25.89 -4.32 -14.58
N THR A 217 -27.03 -4.36 -13.91
CA THR A 217 -28.24 -3.60 -14.21
C THR A 217 -28.57 -2.67 -13.05
N LEU A 218 -29.48 -1.72 -13.25
CA LEU A 218 -29.91 -0.82 -12.17
C LEU A 218 -30.55 -1.56 -10.97
N GLU A 219 -31.00 -2.81 -11.17
CA GLU A 219 -31.55 -3.65 -10.09
C GLU A 219 -30.47 -4.32 -9.23
N ASP A 220 -29.18 -4.23 -9.62
CA ASP A 220 -28.07 -4.90 -8.95
C ASP A 220 -27.27 -3.97 -8.03
N ILE A 221 -27.47 -2.64 -8.09
CA ILE A 221 -26.67 -1.63 -7.37
C ILE A 221 -27.52 -0.78 -6.42
N THR A 222 -26.89 -0.19 -5.41
CA THR A 222 -27.56 0.75 -4.49
C THR A 222 -27.85 2.11 -5.14
N GLY A 223 -27.18 2.40 -6.27
CA GLY A 223 -27.36 3.61 -7.06
C GLY A 223 -26.32 4.69 -6.77
N LYS A 224 -25.21 4.35 -6.11
CA LYS A 224 -24.10 5.26 -5.81
C LYS A 224 -22.80 4.69 -6.38
N VAL A 225 -22.00 5.57 -6.96
CA VAL A 225 -20.59 5.32 -7.25
C VAL A 225 -19.78 6.35 -6.46
N LYS A 226 -18.93 5.87 -5.56
CA LYS A 226 -17.95 6.74 -4.90
C LYS A 226 -16.69 6.78 -5.73
N ALA A 227 -16.06 7.94 -5.78
CA ALA A 227 -14.80 8.20 -6.43
C ALA A 227 -13.88 8.87 -5.42
N GLU A 228 -12.80 8.19 -5.07
CA GLU A 228 -11.81 8.67 -4.13
C GLU A 228 -10.54 8.95 -4.93
N PHE A 229 -10.05 10.19 -4.88
CA PHE A 229 -8.79 10.60 -5.50
C PHE A 229 -7.80 10.97 -4.40
N GLU A 230 -6.83 10.09 -4.18
CA GLU A 230 -5.80 10.21 -3.14
C GLU A 230 -4.44 10.55 -3.79
N PHE A 231 -3.31 10.21 -3.16
CA PHE A 231 -1.99 10.49 -3.74
C PHE A 231 -1.64 9.47 -4.81
N GLU A 232 -1.50 9.94 -6.06
CA GLU A 232 -1.18 9.11 -7.22
C GLU A 232 -2.17 7.99 -7.51
N GLU A 233 -3.12 7.68 -6.61
CA GLU A 233 -4.10 6.61 -6.72
C GLU A 233 -5.53 7.16 -6.71
N MET A 234 -6.39 6.53 -7.50
CA MET A 234 -7.81 6.74 -7.45
C MET A 234 -8.57 5.43 -7.39
N LYS A 235 -9.76 5.49 -6.80
CA LYS A 235 -10.63 4.33 -6.60
C LYS A 235 -12.07 4.70 -6.92
N PHE A 236 -12.72 3.89 -7.75
CA PHE A 236 -14.18 3.90 -7.88
C PHE A 236 -14.80 2.72 -7.14
N GLU A 237 -15.71 2.99 -6.22
CA GLU A 237 -16.48 1.97 -5.49
C GLU A 237 -17.94 1.97 -5.97
N ILE A 238 -18.40 0.83 -6.47
CA ILE A 238 -19.78 0.59 -6.88
C ILE A 238 -20.42 -0.38 -5.90
N GLU A 239 -21.29 0.13 -5.04
CA GLU A 239 -21.97 -0.67 -4.03
C GLU A 239 -23.13 -1.47 -4.64
N LEU A 240 -23.11 -2.79 -4.44
CA LEU A 240 -24.09 -3.74 -4.94
C LEU A 240 -25.22 -3.96 -3.93
N LEU A 241 -26.42 -4.31 -4.40
CA LEU A 241 -27.51 -4.77 -3.53
C LEU A 241 -27.28 -6.19 -3.00
N GLU A 242 -26.31 -6.93 -3.55
CA GLU A 242 -25.88 -8.21 -2.99
C GLU A 242 -25.11 -7.97 -1.69
N GLU A 243 -25.41 -8.77 -0.66
CA GLU A 243 -24.76 -8.68 0.65
C GLU A 243 -23.75 -9.82 0.85
N GLU A 244 -22.73 -9.59 1.67
CA GLU A 244 -21.82 -10.61 2.18
C GLU A 244 -21.59 -10.50 3.69
N GLU A 245 -21.18 -11.62 4.30
CA GLU A 245 -20.82 -11.65 5.72
C GLU A 245 -19.35 -11.32 5.87
N ILE A 246 -19.05 -10.11 6.34
CA ILE A 246 -17.70 -9.70 6.71
C ILE A 246 -17.47 -10.09 8.15
N THR A 247 -16.41 -10.85 8.40
CA THR A 247 -16.02 -11.23 9.75
C THR A 247 -14.75 -10.47 10.10
N SER A 248 -14.88 -9.52 11.01
CA SER A 248 -13.76 -8.74 11.55
C SER A 248 -13.48 -9.15 13.00
N CYS A 249 -12.27 -8.84 13.47
CA CYS A 249 -11.89 -9.05 14.86
C CYS A 249 -11.55 -7.69 15.46
N GLU A 250 -12.40 -7.19 16.35
CA GLU A 250 -12.15 -5.93 17.06
C GLU A 250 -11.90 -6.24 18.54
N ASN A 251 -10.75 -5.81 19.06
CA ASN A 251 -10.37 -5.99 20.48
C ASN A 251 -10.41 -7.45 20.99
N GLY A 252 -10.25 -8.44 20.09
CA GLY A 252 -10.27 -9.86 20.43
C GLY A 252 -11.66 -10.48 20.54
N GLU A 253 -12.70 -9.77 20.10
CA GLU A 253 -14.01 -10.33 19.84
C GLU A 253 -14.21 -10.39 18.33
N THR A 254 -14.63 -11.56 17.83
CA THR A 254 -15.01 -11.70 16.42
C THR A 254 -16.41 -11.16 16.24
N GLU A 255 -16.55 -10.15 15.39
CA GLU A 255 -17.83 -9.60 14.98
C GLU A 255 -18.09 -10.02 13.53
N THR A 256 -19.34 -10.39 13.24
CA THR A 256 -19.77 -10.71 11.88
C THR A 256 -20.86 -9.73 11.52
N GLU A 257 -20.57 -8.91 10.53
CA GLU A 257 -21.49 -7.94 9.97
C GLU A 257 -21.93 -8.37 8.58
N VAL A 258 -23.10 -7.90 8.17
CA VAL A 258 -23.61 -8.13 6.82
C VAL A 258 -23.50 -6.79 6.12
N GLU A 259 -22.65 -6.73 5.10
CA GLU A 259 -22.35 -5.53 4.34
C GLU A 259 -22.69 -5.75 2.87
N ASN A 260 -22.93 -4.66 2.14
CA ASN A 260 -23.12 -4.71 0.71
C ASN A 260 -21.78 -5.00 0.03
N LYS A 261 -21.78 -5.90 -0.97
CA LYS A 261 -20.60 -6.14 -1.79
C LYS A 261 -20.24 -4.88 -2.57
N VAL A 262 -18.96 -4.67 -2.79
CA VAL A 262 -18.44 -3.55 -3.58
C VAL A 262 -17.70 -4.09 -4.80
N ILE A 263 -17.88 -3.43 -5.94
CA ILE A 263 -16.95 -3.56 -7.07
C ILE A 263 -16.01 -2.36 -7.04
N GLU A 264 -14.71 -2.63 -6.95
CA GLU A 264 -13.66 -1.63 -6.95
C GLU A 264 -12.97 -1.56 -8.31
N ILE A 265 -12.59 -0.34 -8.70
CA ILE A 265 -11.69 -0.06 -9.80
C ILE A 265 -10.65 0.90 -9.28
N GLU A 266 -9.43 0.43 -9.16
CA GLU A 266 -8.27 1.20 -8.72
C GLU A 266 -7.36 1.48 -9.92
N ALA A 267 -6.75 2.67 -9.90
CA ALA A 267 -5.79 3.08 -10.90
C ALA A 267 -4.86 4.14 -10.32
N ASP A 268 -3.62 4.17 -10.79
CA ASP A 268 -2.82 5.37 -10.67
C ASP A 268 -3.46 6.48 -11.52
N TYR A 269 -3.38 7.74 -11.09
CA TYR A 269 -3.90 8.85 -11.88
C TYR A 269 -2.94 10.03 -11.95
N ASN A 270 -3.04 10.74 -13.08
CA ASN A 270 -2.41 12.02 -13.29
C ASN A 270 -3.47 13.01 -13.75
N ALA A 271 -3.66 14.08 -12.97
CA ALA A 271 -4.63 15.14 -13.25
C ALA A 271 -3.93 16.50 -13.26
N GLU A 272 -3.66 17.04 -14.46
CA GLU A 272 -2.97 18.32 -14.64
C GLU A 272 -3.65 19.16 -15.72
N ASP A 273 -3.80 20.46 -15.47
CA ASP A 273 -4.29 21.45 -16.45
C ASP A 273 -5.66 21.09 -17.10
N GLY A 274 -6.53 20.35 -16.39
CA GLY A 274 -7.84 19.91 -16.87
C GLY A 274 -7.82 18.63 -17.71
N GLU A 275 -6.68 17.95 -17.84
CA GLU A 275 -6.55 16.63 -18.44
C GLU A 275 -6.41 15.57 -17.33
N ILE A 276 -7.00 14.39 -17.53
CA ILE A 276 -6.87 13.25 -16.60
C ILE A 276 -6.50 11.97 -17.35
N GLU A 277 -5.55 11.24 -16.78
CA GLU A 277 -5.15 9.89 -17.20
C GLU A 277 -5.25 8.96 -16.00
N LEU A 278 -5.88 7.79 -16.19
CA LEU A 278 -5.97 6.71 -15.20
C LEU A 278 -5.23 5.49 -15.77
N GLU A 279 -4.23 4.97 -15.07
CA GLU A 279 -3.45 3.79 -15.45
C GLU A 279 -3.60 2.72 -14.36
N GLY A 280 -4.14 1.56 -14.69
CA GLY A 280 -4.37 0.51 -13.71
C GLY A 280 -4.33 -0.88 -14.30
N SER A 281 -4.41 -1.90 -13.44
CA SER A 281 -4.57 -3.28 -13.87
C SER A 281 -5.78 -3.93 -13.20
N HIS A 282 -6.44 -4.84 -13.91
CA HIS A 282 -7.57 -5.58 -13.38
C HIS A 282 -7.44 -7.07 -13.68
N VAL A 283 -7.51 -7.88 -12.63
CA VAL A 283 -7.39 -9.33 -12.75
C VAL A 283 -8.74 -9.97 -13.08
N ILE A 284 -8.79 -10.61 -14.24
CA ILE A 284 -9.94 -11.39 -14.70
C ILE A 284 -9.81 -12.82 -14.16
N VAL A 285 -10.69 -13.18 -13.24
CA VAL A 285 -10.83 -14.55 -12.71
C VAL A 285 -11.93 -15.31 -13.45
N ASN A 286 -11.80 -16.63 -13.56
CA ASN A 286 -12.88 -17.49 -14.07
C ASN A 286 -13.87 -17.94 -12.99
N ASP A 287 -14.90 -18.67 -13.42
CA ASP A 287 -15.94 -19.25 -12.56
C ASP A 287 -15.39 -20.14 -11.41
N ASP A 288 -14.14 -20.62 -11.50
CA ASP A 288 -13.48 -21.41 -10.47
C ASP A 288 -12.60 -20.55 -9.52
N GLY A 289 -12.62 -19.23 -9.68
CA GLY A 289 -11.82 -18.27 -8.89
C GLY A 289 -10.33 -18.29 -9.25
N ILE A 290 -9.98 -18.77 -10.44
CA ILE A 290 -8.60 -18.85 -10.91
C ILE A 290 -8.37 -17.67 -11.87
N GLU A 291 -7.30 -16.92 -11.62
CA GLU A 291 -6.81 -15.84 -12.49
C GLU A 291 -6.56 -16.39 -13.91
N GLU A 292 -7.29 -15.84 -14.90
CA GLU A 292 -7.12 -16.22 -16.31
C GLU A 292 -6.28 -15.22 -17.09
N LYS A 293 -6.49 -13.93 -16.82
CA LYS A 293 -5.86 -12.82 -17.56
C LYS A 293 -5.80 -11.59 -16.65
N GLU A 294 -4.75 -10.81 -16.78
CA GLU A 294 -4.68 -9.44 -16.27
C GLU A 294 -4.95 -8.47 -17.43
N LEU A 295 -5.74 -7.43 -17.18
CA LEU A 295 -5.98 -6.34 -18.11
C LEU A 295 -5.31 -5.09 -17.58
N ASP A 296 -4.18 -4.73 -18.17
CA ASP A 296 -3.56 -3.42 -17.99
C ASP A 296 -4.29 -2.41 -18.86
N PHE A 297 -4.74 -1.30 -18.28
CA PHE A 297 -5.57 -0.32 -18.95
C PHE A 297 -5.12 1.12 -18.71
N ILE A 298 -5.37 1.95 -19.73
CA ILE A 298 -5.30 3.42 -19.61
C ILE A 298 -6.65 4.02 -19.99
N VAL A 299 -7.19 4.89 -19.14
CA VAL A 299 -8.36 5.75 -19.42
C VAL A 299 -7.90 7.19 -19.57
N GLU A 300 -8.17 7.81 -20.72
CA GLU A 300 -7.84 9.23 -20.96
C GLU A 300 -9.13 10.08 -20.98
N GLY A 301 -9.08 11.26 -20.37
CA GLY A 301 -10.20 12.19 -20.32
C GLY A 301 -9.79 13.64 -20.04
N GLU A 302 -10.81 14.48 -19.94
CA GLU A 302 -10.70 15.86 -19.47
C GLU A 302 -11.55 16.00 -18.20
N TYR A 303 -11.21 16.94 -17.31
CA TYR A 303 -12.01 17.27 -16.15
C TYR A 303 -12.27 18.78 -16.03
N GLU A 304 -13.41 19.14 -15.46
CA GLU A 304 -13.76 20.51 -15.09
C GLU A 304 -14.34 20.53 -13.68
N ILE A 305 -13.75 21.34 -12.80
CA ILE A 305 -14.23 21.53 -11.44
C ILE A 305 -15.12 22.78 -11.39
N HIS A 306 -16.27 22.63 -10.76
CA HIS A 306 -17.23 23.68 -10.54
C HIS A 306 -17.31 23.98 -9.03
N GLU A 307 -16.43 24.87 -8.55
CA GLU A 307 -16.36 25.28 -7.14
C GLU A 307 -17.72 25.76 -6.59
N ASP A 308 -18.52 26.46 -7.40
CA ASP A 308 -19.81 27.03 -6.98
C ASP A 308 -20.85 25.96 -6.56
N ASP A 309 -20.81 24.80 -7.19
CA ASP A 309 -21.77 23.70 -7.00
C ASP A 309 -21.11 22.45 -6.37
N GLU A 310 -19.83 22.55 -5.99
CA GLU A 310 -19.02 21.46 -5.41
C GLU A 310 -19.10 20.17 -6.25
N THR A 311 -18.88 20.30 -7.57
CA THR A 311 -18.91 19.17 -8.51
C THR A 311 -17.65 19.11 -9.35
N VAL A 312 -17.28 17.90 -9.74
CA VAL A 312 -16.28 17.63 -10.78
C VAL A 312 -16.95 16.90 -11.93
N THR A 313 -16.70 17.37 -13.14
CA THR A 313 -17.22 16.75 -14.36
C THR A 313 -16.07 16.13 -15.13
N PHE A 314 -16.06 14.81 -15.24
CA PHE A 314 -15.12 14.07 -16.07
C PHE A 314 -15.73 13.80 -17.44
N THR A 315 -14.94 13.98 -18.50
CA THR A 315 -15.29 13.58 -19.86
C THR A 315 -14.24 12.60 -20.37
N PHE A 316 -14.54 11.31 -20.24
CA PHE A 316 -13.65 10.23 -20.67
C PHE A 316 -13.77 10.03 -22.17
N THR A 317 -12.64 10.05 -22.88
CA THR A 317 -12.62 10.02 -24.35
C THR A 317 -12.08 8.71 -24.90
N LYS A 318 -11.33 7.95 -24.11
CA LYS A 318 -10.59 6.78 -24.58
C LYS A 318 -10.33 5.77 -23.45
N VAL A 319 -10.36 4.49 -23.80
CA VAL A 319 -9.91 3.37 -22.96
C VAL A 319 -9.03 2.45 -23.79
N VAL A 320 -7.85 2.09 -23.29
CA VAL A 320 -6.83 1.30 -23.99
C VAL A 320 -6.50 0.04 -23.17
N ASP A 321 -6.39 -1.13 -23.82
CA ASP A 321 -5.78 -2.35 -23.26
C ASP A 321 -4.29 -2.29 -23.60
N GLU A 322 -3.43 -1.98 -22.64
CA GLU A 322 -2.00 -1.77 -22.87
C GLU A 322 -1.29 -3.05 -23.32
N ASP A 323 -1.73 -4.17 -22.77
CA ASP A 323 -1.18 -5.50 -22.98
C ASP A 323 -1.38 -6.01 -24.41
N ASN A 324 -2.48 -5.60 -25.05
CA ASN A 324 -2.88 -6.06 -26.38
C ASN A 324 -2.92 -4.93 -27.42
N PHE A 325 -2.37 -3.76 -27.10
CA PHE A 325 -2.50 -2.58 -27.95
C PHE A 325 -1.81 -2.73 -29.32
N LYS A 326 -2.59 -2.48 -30.38
CA LYS A 326 -2.08 -1.98 -31.67
C LYS A 326 -2.84 -0.71 -31.99
N ASP A 327 -2.17 0.31 -32.55
CA ASP A 327 -2.78 1.57 -32.99
C ASP A 327 -4.16 1.33 -33.67
N GLY A 328 -5.24 1.84 -33.06
CA GLY A 328 -6.63 1.70 -33.52
C GLY A 328 -7.41 0.49 -32.99
N GLU A 329 -6.89 -0.23 -31.99
CA GLU A 329 -7.58 -1.29 -31.22
C GLU A 329 -7.93 -0.80 -29.79
N GLU A 330 -8.42 0.45 -29.65
CA GLU A 330 -8.92 0.96 -28.37
C GLU A 330 -10.17 0.18 -27.91
N LEU A 331 -10.29 -0.09 -26.60
CA LEU A 331 -11.49 -0.69 -26.00
C LEU A 331 -12.68 0.26 -26.12
N TYR A 332 -12.40 1.57 -25.96
CA TYR A 332 -13.34 2.65 -26.17
C TYR A 332 -12.62 3.85 -26.82
N SER A 333 -13.29 4.53 -27.76
CA SER A 333 -12.84 5.83 -28.26
C SER A 333 -14.02 6.65 -28.79
N SER A 334 -14.17 7.88 -28.28
CA SER A 334 -15.17 8.85 -28.73
C SER A 334 -14.60 10.25 -28.72
N LYS A 335 -14.92 11.03 -29.76
CA LYS A 335 -14.54 12.45 -29.84
C LYS A 335 -15.35 13.34 -28.90
N ASP A 336 -16.59 12.93 -28.63
CA ASP A 336 -17.49 13.68 -27.77
C ASP A 336 -17.39 13.19 -26.31
N GLY A 337 -16.66 12.10 -26.08
CA GLY A 337 -16.47 11.46 -24.78
C GLY A 337 -17.76 10.91 -24.14
N VAL A 338 -17.63 10.47 -22.90
CA VAL A 338 -18.72 10.20 -21.96
C VAL A 338 -18.54 11.13 -20.78
N THR A 339 -19.54 11.95 -20.51
CA THR A 339 -19.49 12.92 -19.43
C THR A 339 -20.20 12.36 -18.20
N ILE A 340 -19.51 12.39 -17.07
CA ILE A 340 -20.03 11.97 -15.77
C ILE A 340 -19.72 13.10 -14.77
N THR A 341 -20.74 13.54 -14.05
CA THR A 341 -20.59 14.60 -13.05
C THR A 341 -20.73 13.97 -11.67
N PHE A 342 -19.67 14.11 -10.87
CA PHE A 342 -19.66 13.74 -9.48
C PHE A 342 -19.83 14.98 -8.62
N LYS A 343 -20.42 14.79 -7.45
CA LYS A 343 -20.63 15.84 -6.46
C LYS A 343 -19.78 15.51 -5.24
N LYS A 344 -19.15 16.52 -4.62
CA LYS A 344 -18.38 16.34 -3.40
C LYS A 344 -19.28 15.67 -2.34
N ASP A 345 -18.80 14.58 -1.75
CA ASP A 345 -19.52 13.83 -0.69
C ASP A 345 -19.47 14.60 0.64
#